data_AF-A0A1X7R9F8-F1
#
_entry.id   AF-A0A1X7R9F8-F1
#
_cell.length_a   1.000
_cell.length_b   1.000
_cell.length_c   1.000
_cell.angle_alpha   90.00
_cell.angle_beta   90.00
_cell.angle_gamma   90.00
#
_symmetry.space_group_name_H-M   'P 1'
#
loop_
_entity.id
_entity.type
_entity.pdbx_description
1 polymer ?
#
loop_
_entity_poly.entity_id
_entity_poly.type
_entity_poly.pdbx_seq_one_letter_code
_entity_poly.pdbx_strand_id
1 'polypeptide(L)'
;MTNMLIRPTKEELENFGEPDFTVWNAGQFPANKNTEDMTSKTTVEINFKAMEMIILGTEYAGEMKKGIFTVMFYLMPVHHKVLTLHSSANQGIQEGDVTLFFGLSGTGKTTLSADPHRLLIGDDEHCWSDNGVFNIEGGCYAKCIDLSEEKEPEIFNAIKFGSVLENIVYDPATRVVDYEDKSITENTRCAYPIEYIPSAKIPCFADAHPKNIVLLTCDASGVLPPISKLTPEQVMYHFISGYTSKMAGTEQGVTEPEPTFSSCFGQPFLALHPIRYATMLAEKMSKHNANAWLINTGWTGASYVSGGKRCPLKYTRAILDSIHDGTLAQEQYETLPVFNLQVPTHVCDVPPELLNPMKNWAQGEAKYNTAVTNLASLFVENFHTYEDKATPDVLAAGPQF
;
A
#
# COMPACT_ATOMS: atom_id res chain seq x y z
N MET A 1 20.77 -4.98 0.01
CA MET A 1 20.61 -3.54 0.32
C MET A 1 21.10 -2.62 -0.81
N THR A 2 22.18 -2.92 -1.54
CA THR A 2 22.63 -2.10 -2.69
C THR A 2 21.56 -1.84 -3.76
N ASN A 3 20.64 -2.79 -3.97
CA ASN A 3 19.49 -2.60 -4.86
C ASN A 3 18.39 -1.75 -4.21
N MET A 4 18.21 -1.85 -2.89
CA MET A 4 17.04 -1.32 -2.18
C MET A 4 17.21 0.08 -1.62
N LEU A 5 18.45 0.51 -1.33
CA LEU A 5 18.71 1.88 -0.86
C LEU A 5 19.34 2.71 -1.97
N ILE A 6 19.19 4.02 -1.86
CA ILE A 6 19.82 4.99 -2.76
C ILE A 6 21.35 4.83 -2.62
N ARG A 7 22.01 4.64 -3.75
CA ARG A 7 23.46 4.45 -3.79
C ARG A 7 24.15 5.81 -3.77
N PRO A 8 25.07 6.06 -2.82
CA PRO A 8 25.92 7.24 -2.88
C PRO A 8 26.74 7.26 -4.17
N THR A 9 26.97 8.45 -4.69
CA THR A 9 28.02 8.68 -5.69
C THR A 9 29.40 8.38 -5.10
N LYS A 10 30.42 8.29 -5.94
CA LYS A 10 31.79 8.05 -5.47
C LYS A 10 32.27 9.13 -4.50
N GLU A 11 31.97 10.39 -4.81
CA GLU A 11 32.33 11.54 -3.97
C GLU A 11 31.60 11.50 -2.62
N GLU A 12 30.30 11.19 -2.61
CA GLU A 12 29.55 11.03 -1.36
C GLU A 12 30.06 9.86 -0.53
N LEU A 13 30.48 8.75 -1.17
CA LEU A 13 31.05 7.60 -0.46
C LEU A 13 32.42 7.91 0.15
N GLU A 14 33.28 8.63 -0.58
CA GLU A 14 34.59 9.10 -0.09
C GLU A 14 34.43 10.05 1.11
N ASN A 15 33.34 10.82 1.14
CA ASN A 15 33.02 11.79 2.19
C ASN A 15 31.88 11.33 3.12
N PHE A 16 31.58 10.03 3.17
CA PHE A 16 30.37 9.52 3.84
C PHE A 16 30.37 9.79 5.36
N GLY A 17 31.55 9.78 5.98
CA GLY A 17 31.71 10.02 7.41
C GLY A 17 31.11 8.91 8.28
N GLU A 18 30.54 9.30 9.41
CA GLU A 18 29.84 8.38 10.32
C GLU A 18 28.39 8.18 9.85
N PRO A 19 27.88 6.93 9.80
CA PRO A 19 26.50 6.66 9.40
C PRO A 19 25.50 7.20 10.42
N ASP A 20 24.43 7.82 9.95
CA ASP A 20 23.32 8.26 10.81
C ASP A 20 22.58 7.08 11.46
N PHE A 21 22.59 5.91 10.82
CA PHE A 21 21.98 4.68 11.33
C PHE A 21 22.75 3.44 10.85
N THR A 22 22.96 2.46 11.71
CA THR A 22 23.70 1.23 11.38
C THR A 22 22.82 -0.01 11.47
N VAL A 23 22.86 -0.88 10.45
CA VAL A 23 22.16 -2.17 10.46
C VAL A 23 23.15 -3.32 10.62
N TRP A 24 23.07 -4.01 11.75
CA TRP A 24 23.84 -5.21 12.07
C TRP A 24 23.04 -6.45 11.70
N ASN A 25 23.20 -6.93 10.46
CA ASN A 25 22.57 -8.18 10.04
C ASN A 25 23.46 -9.39 10.34
N ALA A 26 23.15 -10.07 11.43
CA ALA A 26 23.70 -11.38 11.79
C ALA A 26 22.60 -12.45 11.73
N GLY A 27 21.75 -12.39 10.70
CA GLY A 27 20.57 -13.23 10.52
C GLY A 27 20.80 -14.74 10.57
N GLN A 28 21.99 -15.20 10.19
CA GLN A 28 22.40 -16.60 10.30
C GLN A 28 22.67 -17.07 11.74
N PHE A 29 22.87 -16.12 12.66
CA PHE A 29 23.13 -16.40 14.06
C PHE A 29 21.83 -16.29 14.86
N PRO A 30 21.45 -17.31 15.65
CA PRO A 30 20.19 -17.28 16.40
C PRO A 30 20.28 -16.34 17.60
N ALA A 31 19.17 -15.67 17.92
CA ALA A 31 18.98 -14.99 19.18
C ALA A 31 19.00 -15.96 20.37
N ASN A 32 19.51 -15.49 21.51
CA ASN A 32 19.52 -16.27 22.74
C ASN A 32 18.13 -16.21 23.43
N LYS A 33 17.38 -17.32 23.38
CA LYS A 33 16.07 -17.46 24.04
C LYS A 33 16.07 -17.25 25.55
N ASN A 34 17.23 -17.27 26.20
CA ASN A 34 17.34 -17.03 27.64
C ASN A 34 17.51 -15.54 27.98
N THR A 35 17.64 -14.67 26.98
CA THR A 35 17.57 -13.21 27.17
C THR A 35 16.14 -12.82 27.54
N GLU A 36 15.98 -11.87 28.45
CA GLU A 36 14.68 -11.32 28.86
C GLU A 36 13.90 -10.84 27.62
N ASP A 37 12.57 -11.04 27.62
CA ASP A 37 11.63 -10.74 26.53
C ASP A 37 11.86 -11.47 25.18
N MET A 38 12.89 -12.31 25.06
CA MET A 38 13.15 -13.09 23.85
C MET A 38 12.20 -14.28 23.73
N THR A 39 11.26 -14.22 22.79
CA THR A 39 10.23 -15.27 22.62
C THR A 39 10.64 -16.37 21.61
N SER A 40 11.67 -16.13 20.79
CA SER A 40 12.04 -17.03 19.69
C SER A 40 13.56 -17.05 19.44
N LYS A 41 14.01 -17.78 18.41
CA LYS A 41 15.42 -17.74 17.96
C LYS A 41 15.70 -16.52 17.07
N THR A 42 14.70 -15.70 16.81
CA THR A 42 14.72 -14.57 15.88
C THR A 42 14.45 -13.29 16.65
N THR A 43 15.26 -12.26 16.40
CA THR A 43 14.98 -10.90 16.86
C THR A 43 15.35 -9.87 15.79
N VAL A 44 14.55 -8.80 15.74
CA VAL A 44 14.74 -7.64 14.87
C VAL A 44 14.48 -6.42 15.76
N GLU A 45 15.55 -5.85 16.30
CA GLU A 45 15.48 -4.83 17.34
C GLU A 45 16.03 -3.51 16.81
N ILE A 46 15.30 -2.41 17.04
CA ILE A 46 15.72 -1.05 16.69
C ILE A 46 15.98 -0.27 17.98
N ASN A 47 17.17 0.31 18.09
CA ASN A 47 17.55 1.20 19.18
C ASN A 47 17.69 2.64 18.65
N PHE A 48 16.65 3.45 18.84
CA PHE A 48 16.65 4.86 18.40
C PHE A 48 17.64 5.75 19.17
N LYS A 49 18.10 5.36 20.37
CA LYS A 49 19.11 6.12 21.10
C LYS A 49 20.51 5.89 20.54
N ALA A 50 20.82 4.65 20.21
CA ALA A 50 22.10 4.25 19.60
C ALA A 50 22.10 4.38 18.07
N MET A 51 20.94 4.63 17.46
CA MET A 51 20.73 4.69 16.01
C MET A 51 21.23 3.43 15.31
N GLU A 52 20.81 2.27 15.81
CA GLU A 52 21.18 0.99 15.23
C GLU A 52 20.02 -0.01 15.22
N MET A 53 20.11 -0.99 14.32
CA MET A 53 19.23 -2.15 14.27
C MET A 53 20.04 -3.43 14.29
N ILE A 54 19.59 -4.44 15.03
CA ILE A 54 20.19 -5.76 15.09
C ILE A 54 19.19 -6.79 14.55
N ILE A 55 19.63 -7.64 13.62
CA ILE A 55 18.85 -8.75 13.07
C ILE A 55 19.57 -10.05 13.39
N LEU A 56 18.88 -10.97 14.07
CA LEU A 56 19.36 -12.32 14.40
C LEU A 56 18.29 -13.35 14.05
N GLY A 57 18.71 -14.54 13.64
CA GLY A 57 17.86 -15.71 13.43
C GLY A 57 16.85 -15.60 12.29
N THR A 58 17.08 -14.72 11.31
CA THR A 58 16.30 -14.59 10.08
C THR A 58 17.19 -14.10 8.95
N GLU A 59 17.13 -14.79 7.80
CA GLU A 59 17.85 -14.42 6.57
C GLU A 59 16.93 -13.70 5.56
N TYR A 60 15.68 -13.42 5.95
CA TYR A 60 14.73 -12.71 5.09
C TYR A 60 15.18 -11.27 4.85
N ALA A 61 15.43 -10.90 3.59
CA ALA A 61 15.96 -9.58 3.26
C ALA A 61 15.00 -8.43 3.61
N GLY A 62 13.69 -8.73 3.67
CA GLY A 62 12.65 -7.77 4.02
C GLY A 62 12.81 -7.14 5.41
N GLU A 63 13.48 -7.81 6.35
CA GLU A 63 13.73 -7.27 7.69
C GLU A 63 14.64 -6.02 7.64
N MET A 64 15.66 -6.04 6.78
CA MET A 64 16.53 -4.87 6.60
C MET A 64 15.76 -3.70 5.97
N LYS A 65 14.96 -3.98 4.94
CA LYS A 65 14.13 -2.97 4.25
C LYS A 65 13.14 -2.34 5.23
N LYS A 66 12.27 -3.16 5.84
CA LYS A 66 11.19 -2.70 6.70
C LYS A 66 11.69 -2.16 8.04
N GLY A 67 12.86 -2.58 8.51
CA GLY A 67 13.54 -1.95 9.63
C GLY A 67 13.90 -0.48 9.37
N ILE A 68 14.53 -0.17 8.24
CA ILE A 68 14.79 1.22 7.82
C ILE A 68 13.48 1.99 7.64
N PHE A 69 12.46 1.35 7.08
CA PHE A 69 11.16 2.00 6.93
C PHE A 69 10.52 2.39 8.28
N THR A 70 10.58 1.51 9.28
CA THR A 70 10.14 1.80 10.66
C THR A 70 10.95 2.95 11.28
N VAL A 71 12.26 3.01 11.01
CA VAL A 71 13.10 4.15 11.42
C VAL A 71 12.60 5.45 10.78
N MET A 72 12.26 5.43 9.49
CA MET A 72 11.72 6.60 8.78
C MET A 72 10.33 7.00 9.29
N PHE A 73 9.49 6.06 9.72
CA PHE A 73 8.21 6.35 10.39
C PHE A 73 8.39 7.09 11.72
N TYR A 74 9.54 6.96 12.38
CA TYR A 74 9.85 7.73 13.58
C TYR A 74 10.55 9.06 13.26
N LEU A 75 11.68 9.01 12.54
CA LEU A 75 12.56 10.16 12.36
C LEU A 75 11.88 11.27 11.57
N MET A 76 11.22 10.94 10.46
CA MET A 76 10.64 11.96 9.59
C MET A 76 9.53 12.76 10.31
N PRO A 77 8.55 12.14 11.00
CA PRO A 77 7.51 12.92 11.68
C PRO A 77 7.97 13.58 12.97
N VAL A 78 8.94 13.00 13.69
CA VAL A 78 9.37 13.52 15.00
C VAL A 78 10.41 14.63 14.84
N HIS A 79 11.44 14.40 14.01
CA HIS A 79 12.58 15.31 13.89
C HIS A 79 12.45 16.26 12.71
N HIS A 80 11.88 15.81 11.59
CA HIS A 80 11.84 16.59 10.35
C HIS A 80 10.46 17.18 10.03
N LYS A 81 9.41 16.79 10.76
CA LYS A 81 8.00 17.15 10.46
C LYS A 81 7.58 16.76 9.04
N VAL A 82 8.15 15.67 8.52
CA VAL A 82 7.85 15.09 7.21
C VAL A 82 6.97 13.85 7.41
N LEU A 83 5.97 13.68 6.54
CA LEU A 83 5.02 12.58 6.62
C LEU A 83 5.56 11.35 5.89
N THR A 84 5.83 10.27 6.62
CA THR A 84 6.17 8.95 6.06
C THR A 84 4.92 8.16 5.70
N LEU A 85 4.93 7.49 4.55
CA LEU A 85 3.78 6.84 3.94
C LEU A 85 4.16 5.46 3.39
N HIS A 86 3.30 4.47 3.66
CA HIS A 86 3.38 3.16 3.00
C HIS A 86 2.49 3.19 1.75
N SER A 87 3.09 3.57 0.63
CA SER A 87 2.39 3.85 -0.61
C SER A 87 3.26 3.54 -1.81
N SER A 88 2.66 3.26 -2.97
CA SER A 88 3.34 3.55 -4.23
C SER A 88 3.04 4.99 -4.67
N ALA A 89 3.88 5.55 -5.54
CA ALA A 89 3.69 6.89 -6.04
C ALA A 89 4.12 7.01 -7.50
N ASN A 90 3.38 7.78 -8.29
CA ASN A 90 3.75 8.10 -9.67
C ASN A 90 3.40 9.56 -10.02
N GLN A 91 4.01 10.05 -11.10
CA GLN A 91 3.81 11.40 -11.61
C GLN A 91 3.38 11.38 -13.08
N GLY A 92 2.33 12.11 -13.45
CA GLY A 92 1.92 12.24 -14.84
C GLY A 92 3.02 12.84 -15.71
N ILE A 93 3.26 12.25 -16.89
CA ILE A 93 4.31 12.72 -17.82
C ILE A 93 3.96 14.11 -18.38
N GLN A 94 2.67 14.36 -18.66
CA GLN A 94 2.21 15.60 -19.30
C GLN A 94 1.95 16.71 -18.28
N GLU A 95 1.13 16.41 -17.26
CA GLU A 95 0.64 17.41 -16.30
C GLU A 95 1.52 17.55 -15.05
N GLY A 96 2.46 16.63 -14.84
CA GLY A 96 3.32 16.63 -13.64
C GLY A 96 2.57 16.36 -12.33
N ASP A 97 1.30 15.95 -12.38
CA ASP A 97 0.47 15.68 -11.23
C ASP A 97 0.92 14.40 -10.51
N VAL A 98 0.95 14.41 -9.18
CA VAL A 98 1.38 13.26 -8.37
C VAL A 98 0.18 12.52 -7.80
N THR A 99 0.22 11.18 -7.86
CA THR A 99 -0.75 10.30 -7.22
C THR A 99 -0.05 9.39 -6.22
N LEU A 100 -0.60 9.28 -5.01
CA LEU A 100 -0.20 8.32 -3.98
C LEU A 100 -1.20 7.17 -3.93
N PHE A 101 -0.73 5.93 -3.84
CA PHE A 101 -1.57 4.74 -3.73
C PHE A 101 -1.24 3.97 -2.46
N PHE A 102 -2.21 3.93 -1.53
CA PHE A 102 -2.15 3.18 -0.29
C PHE A 102 -2.85 1.84 -0.44
N GLY A 103 -2.42 0.84 0.30
CA GLY A 103 -3.03 -0.48 0.27
C GLY A 103 -2.10 -1.54 0.83
N LEU A 104 -2.64 -2.70 1.20
CA LEU A 104 -1.80 -3.84 1.61
C LEU A 104 -1.27 -4.60 0.39
N SER A 105 -0.52 -5.67 0.66
CA SER A 105 -0.10 -6.59 -0.40
C SER A 105 -1.33 -7.20 -1.10
N GLY A 106 -1.31 -7.30 -2.42
CA GLY A 106 -2.39 -7.91 -3.21
C GLY A 106 -3.61 -7.02 -3.49
N THR A 107 -3.62 -5.76 -3.03
CA THR A 107 -4.69 -4.78 -3.33
C THR A 107 -4.48 -4.01 -4.64
N GLY A 108 -3.42 -4.32 -5.39
CA GLY A 108 -3.15 -3.72 -6.70
C GLY A 108 -2.25 -2.49 -6.71
N LYS A 109 -1.62 -2.09 -5.59
CA LYS A 109 -0.70 -0.92 -5.55
C LYS A 109 0.30 -0.90 -6.70
N THR A 110 1.11 -1.95 -6.83
CA THR A 110 2.16 -2.05 -7.86
C THR A 110 1.58 -2.04 -9.27
N THR A 111 0.52 -2.83 -9.49
CA THR A 111 -0.17 -2.93 -10.79
C THR A 111 -0.78 -1.60 -11.25
N LEU A 112 -1.32 -0.81 -10.31
CA LEU A 112 -2.00 0.45 -10.60
C LEU A 112 -1.04 1.64 -10.65
N SER A 113 0.10 1.59 -9.93
CA SER A 113 1.17 2.59 -10.09
C SER A 113 1.97 2.42 -11.37
N ALA A 114 2.02 1.20 -11.92
CA ALA A 114 2.58 0.91 -13.24
C ALA A 114 1.59 1.33 -14.34
N ASP A 115 1.72 2.59 -14.75
CA ASP A 115 0.90 3.24 -15.77
C ASP A 115 1.83 3.79 -16.86
N PRO A 116 1.64 3.41 -18.14
CA PRO A 116 2.51 3.84 -19.24
C PRO A 116 2.52 5.36 -19.47
N HIS A 117 1.54 6.10 -18.95
CA HIS A 117 1.45 7.55 -19.09
C HIS A 117 2.05 8.31 -17.89
N ARG A 118 2.63 7.60 -16.93
CA ARG A 118 3.11 8.16 -15.66
C ARG A 118 4.49 7.61 -15.32
N LEU A 119 5.32 8.43 -14.70
CA LEU A 119 6.63 8.04 -14.22
C LEU A 119 6.52 7.49 -12.79
N LEU A 120 7.05 6.29 -12.55
CA LEU A 120 7.08 5.68 -11.22
C LEU A 120 8.07 6.43 -10.31
N ILE A 121 7.61 6.93 -9.17
CA ILE A 121 8.48 7.53 -8.14
C ILE A 121 9.03 6.42 -7.24
N GLY A 122 8.19 5.45 -6.87
CA GLY A 122 8.56 4.26 -6.12
C GLY A 122 7.33 3.38 -5.87
N ASP A 123 7.54 2.12 -5.49
CA ASP A 123 6.48 1.12 -5.39
C ASP A 123 5.95 0.88 -3.97
N ASP A 124 6.60 1.39 -2.92
CA ASP A 124 6.26 0.95 -1.55
C ASP A 124 6.44 1.99 -0.43
N GLU A 125 7.50 2.82 -0.44
CA GLU A 125 7.87 3.65 0.72
C GLU A 125 8.20 5.11 0.34
N HIS A 126 7.36 6.06 0.76
CA HIS A 126 7.54 7.48 0.41
C HIS A 126 7.48 8.41 1.61
N CYS A 127 7.98 9.63 1.40
CA CYS A 127 7.82 10.75 2.30
C CYS A 127 7.18 11.93 1.56
N TRP A 128 6.19 12.58 2.19
CA TRP A 128 5.62 13.83 1.73
C TRP A 128 6.16 15.00 2.57
N SER A 129 7.13 15.70 1.98
CA SER A 129 7.78 16.88 2.55
C SER A 129 7.05 18.17 2.19
N ASP A 130 7.59 19.31 2.61
CA ASP A 130 7.10 20.62 2.14
C ASP A 130 7.49 20.96 0.70
N ASN A 131 8.38 20.16 0.08
CA ASN A 131 8.84 20.36 -1.29
C ASN A 131 8.29 19.33 -2.28
N GLY A 132 7.42 18.42 -1.84
CA GLY A 132 6.88 17.34 -2.68
C GLY A 132 7.11 15.95 -2.08
N VAL A 133 7.14 14.94 -2.94
CA VAL A 133 7.20 13.52 -2.56
C VAL A 133 8.52 12.90 -3.01
N PHE A 134 9.20 12.20 -2.10
CA PHE A 134 10.40 11.44 -2.44
C PHE A 134 10.27 9.98 -2.01
N ASN A 135 10.90 9.09 -2.77
CA ASN A 135 11.07 7.69 -2.42
C ASN A 135 12.13 7.56 -1.33
N ILE A 136 11.90 6.63 -0.38
CA ILE A 136 12.89 6.25 0.63
C ILE A 136 13.91 5.27 0.01
N GLU A 137 13.49 4.52 -1.00
CA GLU A 137 14.22 3.41 -1.59
C GLU A 137 15.00 3.80 -2.87
N GLY A 138 15.99 2.98 -3.21
CA GLY A 138 16.74 3.04 -4.48
C GLY A 138 16.40 1.91 -5.46
N GLY A 139 15.34 1.15 -5.18
CA GLY A 139 14.89 0.01 -5.98
C GLY A 139 13.55 -0.53 -5.50
N CYS A 140 13.15 -1.66 -6.06
CA CYS A 140 11.86 -2.29 -5.76
C CYS A 140 12.07 -3.71 -5.22
N TYR A 141 11.16 -4.12 -4.34
CA TYR A 141 11.15 -5.46 -3.74
C TYR A 141 9.86 -6.22 -4.11
N ALA A 142 9.73 -6.49 -5.41
CA ALA A 142 8.51 -7.00 -6.00
C ALA A 142 8.22 -8.45 -5.60
N LYS A 143 6.92 -8.77 -5.51
CA LYS A 143 6.45 -10.16 -5.40
C LYS A 143 6.52 -10.82 -6.79
N CYS A 144 6.91 -12.08 -6.83
CA CYS A 144 7.14 -12.79 -8.10
C CYS A 144 6.22 -13.99 -8.35
N ILE A 145 5.37 -14.36 -7.39
CA ILE A 145 4.42 -15.45 -7.61
C ILE A 145 3.46 -15.10 -8.74
N ASP A 146 3.26 -16.03 -9.68
CA ASP A 146 2.46 -15.89 -10.90
C ASP A 146 2.87 -14.72 -11.82
N LEU A 147 4.11 -14.23 -11.67
CA LEU A 147 4.65 -13.16 -12.50
C LEU A 147 4.76 -13.63 -13.95
N SER A 148 4.23 -12.84 -14.89
CA SER A 148 4.37 -13.08 -16.32
C SER A 148 4.64 -11.78 -17.07
N GLU A 149 5.35 -11.89 -18.20
CA GLU A 149 5.64 -10.76 -19.07
C GLU A 149 4.35 -10.10 -19.61
N GLU A 150 3.30 -10.89 -19.86
CA GLU A 150 2.01 -10.39 -20.34
C GLU A 150 1.32 -9.48 -19.32
N LYS A 151 1.34 -9.85 -18.04
CA LYS A 151 0.62 -9.12 -16.98
C LYS A 151 1.43 -7.93 -16.46
N GLU A 152 2.74 -8.11 -16.27
CA GLU A 152 3.62 -7.15 -15.59
C GLU A 152 4.97 -7.02 -16.33
N PRO A 153 4.97 -6.49 -17.57
CA PRO A 153 6.14 -6.51 -18.45
C PRO A 153 7.34 -5.75 -17.89
N GLU A 154 7.15 -4.61 -17.23
CA GLU A 154 8.26 -3.82 -16.68
C GLU A 154 8.97 -4.55 -15.54
N ILE A 155 8.21 -5.18 -14.64
CA ILE A 155 8.75 -5.94 -13.52
C ILE A 155 9.45 -7.19 -14.03
N PHE A 156 8.83 -7.91 -14.97
CA PHE A 156 9.43 -9.10 -15.59
C PHE A 156 10.77 -8.75 -16.26
N ASN A 157 10.81 -7.66 -17.04
CA ASN A 157 12.03 -7.21 -17.74
C ASN A 157 13.07 -6.57 -16.81
N ALA A 158 12.70 -6.18 -15.60
CA ALA A 158 13.64 -5.76 -14.56
C ALA A 158 14.40 -6.95 -13.96
N ILE A 159 13.98 -8.19 -14.19
CA ILE A 159 14.69 -9.38 -13.71
C ILE A 159 15.81 -9.73 -14.69
N LYS A 160 17.00 -9.17 -14.42
CA LYS A 160 18.22 -9.37 -15.22
C LYS A 160 19.45 -9.35 -14.30
N PHE A 161 20.65 -9.45 -14.88
CA PHE A 161 21.89 -9.40 -14.10
C PHE A 161 21.90 -8.18 -13.16
N GLY A 162 22.21 -8.40 -11.87
CA GLY A 162 22.12 -7.38 -10.81
C GLY A 162 20.87 -7.49 -9.94
N SER A 163 19.79 -8.13 -10.42
CA SER A 163 18.61 -8.45 -9.62
C SER A 163 18.88 -9.65 -8.71
N VAL A 164 18.17 -9.73 -7.58
CA VAL A 164 18.27 -10.83 -6.61
C VAL A 164 16.90 -11.49 -6.46
N LEU A 165 16.80 -12.76 -6.85
CA LEU A 165 15.62 -13.59 -6.63
C LEU A 165 15.70 -14.26 -5.26
N GLU A 166 14.65 -14.14 -4.46
CA GLU A 166 14.55 -14.71 -3.11
C GLU A 166 13.49 -15.81 -3.08
N ASN A 167 13.88 -17.01 -2.64
CA ASN A 167 12.99 -18.17 -2.46
C ASN A 167 12.25 -18.66 -3.72
N ILE A 168 12.82 -18.42 -4.91
CA ILE A 168 12.24 -18.81 -6.20
C ILE A 168 12.91 -20.08 -6.73
N VAL A 169 12.08 -20.99 -7.27
CA VAL A 169 12.55 -22.22 -7.92
C VAL A 169 12.87 -21.94 -9.39
N TYR A 170 13.88 -22.63 -9.91
CA TYR A 170 14.26 -22.56 -11.31
C TYR A 170 14.73 -23.93 -11.78
N ASP A 171 14.62 -24.20 -13.08
CA ASP A 171 15.10 -25.44 -13.68
C ASP A 171 16.65 -25.46 -13.66
N PRO A 172 17.29 -26.48 -13.07
CA PRO A 172 18.74 -26.49 -12.87
C PRO A 172 19.55 -26.61 -14.16
N ALA A 173 18.95 -27.11 -15.25
CA ALA A 173 19.60 -27.31 -16.53
C ALA A 173 19.49 -26.08 -17.44
N THR A 174 18.29 -25.54 -17.58
CA THR A 174 17.96 -24.40 -18.45
C THR A 174 18.12 -23.05 -17.75
N ARG A 175 18.12 -23.04 -16.40
CA ARG A 175 18.10 -21.84 -15.55
C ARG A 175 16.85 -20.96 -15.72
N VAL A 176 15.82 -21.49 -16.37
CA VAL A 176 14.52 -20.82 -16.49
C VAL A 176 13.85 -20.82 -15.11
N VAL A 177 13.42 -19.64 -14.68
CA VAL A 177 12.70 -19.44 -13.44
C VAL A 177 11.26 -19.93 -13.59
N ASP A 178 10.77 -20.63 -12.57
CA ASP A 178 9.36 -21.01 -12.46
C ASP A 178 8.68 -20.05 -11.47
N TYR A 179 7.91 -19.10 -12.00
CA TYR A 179 7.18 -18.11 -11.19
C TYR A 179 5.86 -18.65 -10.62
N GLU A 180 5.39 -19.82 -11.06
CA GLU A 180 4.17 -20.47 -10.54
C GLU A 180 4.49 -21.42 -9.36
N ASP A 181 5.76 -21.85 -9.23
CA ASP A 181 6.21 -22.73 -8.14
C ASP A 181 6.22 -22.00 -6.79
N LYS A 182 5.37 -22.51 -5.88
CA LYS A 182 5.22 -22.06 -4.49
C LYS A 182 5.66 -23.08 -3.44
N SER A 183 6.46 -24.08 -3.83
CA SER A 183 6.91 -25.16 -2.95
C SER A 183 7.76 -24.69 -1.77
N ILE A 184 8.48 -23.57 -1.93
CA ILE A 184 9.21 -22.91 -0.83
C ILE A 184 8.27 -21.96 -0.08
N THR A 185 7.62 -21.04 -0.81
CA THR A 185 6.70 -20.03 -0.24
C THR A 185 5.87 -19.37 -1.34
N GLU A 186 4.70 -18.84 -0.99
CA GLU A 186 3.93 -17.94 -1.86
C GLU A 186 4.46 -16.50 -1.84
N ASN A 187 5.40 -16.17 -0.95
CA ASN A 187 6.04 -14.86 -0.84
C ASN A 187 7.40 -14.83 -1.58
N THR A 188 7.45 -15.36 -2.78
CA THR A 188 8.62 -15.23 -3.66
C THR A 188 8.88 -13.77 -4.02
N ARG A 189 10.15 -13.35 -4.05
CA ARG A 189 10.52 -11.95 -4.23
C ARG A 189 11.64 -11.74 -5.23
N CYS A 190 11.69 -10.53 -5.79
CA CYS A 190 12.84 -10.04 -6.55
C CYS A 190 13.21 -8.62 -6.11
N ALA A 191 14.48 -8.42 -5.75
CA ALA A 191 15.04 -7.10 -5.48
C ALA A 191 15.84 -6.62 -6.70
N TYR A 192 15.47 -5.47 -7.26
CA TYR A 192 16.17 -4.86 -8.38
C TYR A 192 16.29 -3.34 -8.21
N PRO A 193 17.37 -2.73 -8.74
CA PRO A 193 17.56 -1.29 -8.67
C PRO A 193 16.50 -0.56 -9.51
N ILE A 194 16.10 0.65 -9.08
CA ILE A 194 14.98 1.37 -9.69
C ILE A 194 15.23 1.70 -11.17
N GLU A 195 16.50 1.84 -11.58
CA GLU A 195 16.91 2.09 -12.97
C GLU A 195 16.59 0.94 -13.92
N TYR A 196 16.17 -0.22 -13.40
CA TYR A 196 15.71 -1.33 -14.23
C TYR A 196 14.27 -1.16 -14.71
N ILE A 197 13.51 -0.24 -14.10
CA ILE A 197 12.16 0.13 -14.50
C ILE A 197 12.24 1.30 -15.50
N PRO A 198 11.88 1.10 -16.79
CA PRO A 198 12.00 2.16 -17.80
C PRO A 198 11.15 3.40 -17.50
N SER A 199 9.99 3.20 -16.85
CA SER A 199 9.09 4.27 -16.44
C SER A 199 9.54 4.99 -15.16
N ALA A 200 10.64 4.60 -14.52
CA ALA A 200 11.06 5.22 -13.27
C ALA A 200 11.45 6.70 -13.46
N LYS A 201 10.92 7.55 -12.58
CA LYS A 201 11.42 8.91 -12.41
C LYS A 201 12.74 8.85 -11.65
N ILE A 202 13.82 9.27 -12.26
CA ILE A 202 15.13 9.43 -11.59
C ILE A 202 15.32 10.93 -11.31
N PRO A 203 15.60 11.38 -10.05
CA PRO A 203 16.09 10.62 -8.88
C PRO A 203 14.98 10.23 -7.86
N CYS A 204 13.84 9.72 -8.31
CA CYS A 204 12.73 9.28 -7.45
C CYS A 204 12.15 10.38 -6.54
N PHE A 205 12.17 11.61 -7.02
CA PHE A 205 11.63 12.79 -6.34
C PHE A 205 10.70 13.54 -7.27
N ALA A 206 9.48 13.83 -6.83
CA ALA A 206 8.57 14.76 -7.47
C ALA A 206 8.51 16.05 -6.66
N ASP A 207 8.85 17.15 -7.31
CA ASP A 207 8.78 18.53 -6.80
C ASP A 207 7.36 19.12 -6.81
N ALA A 208 6.38 18.30 -7.22
CA ALA A 208 4.96 18.60 -7.12
C ALA A 208 4.33 17.91 -5.92
N HIS A 209 3.28 18.52 -5.36
CA HIS A 209 2.49 17.89 -4.32
C HIS A 209 1.43 16.93 -4.92
N PRO A 210 1.09 15.84 -4.20
CA PRO A 210 -0.02 14.96 -4.55
C PRO A 210 -1.29 15.74 -4.86
N LYS A 211 -1.81 15.55 -6.08
CA LYS A 211 -3.13 16.01 -6.49
C LYS A 211 -4.19 14.97 -6.11
N ASN A 212 -3.79 13.70 -6.07
CA ASN A 212 -4.66 12.57 -5.81
C ASN A 212 -4.05 11.61 -4.77
N ILE A 213 -4.90 11.13 -3.87
CA ILE A 213 -4.59 10.08 -2.89
C ILE A 213 -5.60 8.97 -3.07
N VAL A 214 -5.11 7.76 -3.29
CA VAL A 214 -5.93 6.59 -3.56
C VAL A 214 -5.73 5.59 -2.43
N LEU A 215 -6.80 5.28 -1.70
CA LEU A 215 -6.85 4.19 -0.73
C LEU A 215 -7.39 2.95 -1.44
N LEU A 216 -6.55 1.94 -1.64
CA LEU A 216 -6.91 0.68 -2.26
C LEU A 216 -7.37 -0.31 -1.20
N THR A 217 -8.58 -0.83 -1.38
CA THR A 217 -9.11 -1.94 -0.59
C THR A 217 -9.48 -3.10 -1.49
N CYS A 218 -9.33 -4.33 -1.01
CA CYS A 218 -9.86 -5.51 -1.67
C CYS A 218 -11.00 -6.05 -0.80
N ASP A 219 -12.22 -5.56 -1.00
CA ASP A 219 -13.38 -5.97 -0.23
C ASP A 219 -13.98 -7.27 -0.77
N ALA A 220 -13.81 -8.38 -0.04
CA ALA A 220 -14.42 -9.66 -0.39
C ALA A 220 -15.89 -9.79 0.03
N SER A 221 -16.39 -8.90 0.90
CA SER A 221 -17.81 -8.85 1.24
C SER A 221 -18.65 -8.30 0.09
N GLY A 222 -18.04 -7.54 -0.81
CA GLY A 222 -18.68 -6.98 -2.01
C GLY A 222 -19.42 -5.66 -1.77
N VAL A 223 -19.42 -5.17 -0.53
CA VAL A 223 -20.24 -4.05 -0.04
C VAL A 223 -19.76 -2.71 -0.56
N LEU A 224 -18.45 -2.48 -0.58
CA LEU A 224 -17.88 -1.19 -0.94
C LEU A 224 -18.03 -0.93 -2.44
N PRO A 225 -18.39 0.30 -2.84
CA PRO A 225 -18.48 0.66 -4.27
C PRO A 225 -17.10 0.58 -4.93
N PRO A 226 -17.01 0.42 -6.26
CA PRO A 226 -15.73 0.41 -6.97
C PRO A 226 -14.89 1.66 -6.74
N ILE A 227 -15.55 2.80 -6.52
CA ILE A 227 -14.93 4.11 -6.29
C ILE A 227 -15.81 4.98 -5.41
N SER A 228 -15.19 5.64 -4.43
CA SER A 228 -15.79 6.74 -3.67
C SER A 228 -14.86 7.94 -3.60
N LYS A 229 -15.42 9.14 -3.64
CA LYS A 229 -14.71 10.36 -3.22
C LYS A 229 -14.81 10.48 -1.71
N LEU A 230 -13.70 10.81 -1.05
CA LEU A 230 -13.64 10.92 0.41
C LEU A 230 -13.50 12.37 0.85
N THR A 231 -14.18 12.72 1.94
CA THR A 231 -13.90 13.92 2.72
C THR A 231 -12.60 13.75 3.52
N PRO A 232 -11.92 14.84 3.95
CA PRO A 232 -10.71 14.73 4.78
C PRO A 232 -10.89 13.86 6.03
N GLU A 233 -12.03 13.96 6.69
CA GLU A 233 -12.36 13.19 7.90
C GLU A 233 -12.53 11.70 7.56
N GLN A 234 -13.20 11.39 6.45
CA GLN A 234 -13.29 10.02 5.95
C GLN A 234 -11.93 9.46 5.54
N VAL A 235 -11.03 10.27 4.99
CA VAL A 235 -9.66 9.83 4.70
C VAL A 235 -8.96 9.43 5.98
N MET A 236 -9.03 10.24 7.03
CA MET A 236 -8.44 9.87 8.33
C MET A 236 -9.04 8.56 8.84
N TYR A 237 -10.37 8.42 8.83
CA TYR A 237 -11.05 7.23 9.32
C TYR A 237 -10.65 5.97 8.53
N HIS A 238 -10.72 6.02 7.20
CA HIS A 238 -10.39 4.88 6.34
C HIS A 238 -8.89 4.59 6.31
N PHE A 239 -8.02 5.60 6.43
CA PHE A 239 -6.57 5.43 6.52
C PHE A 239 -6.18 4.74 7.84
N ILE A 240 -6.74 5.15 8.97
CA ILE A 240 -6.50 4.51 10.28
C ILE A 240 -7.10 3.11 10.32
N SER A 241 -8.26 2.90 9.70
CA SER A 241 -8.86 1.57 9.58
C SER A 241 -7.97 0.66 8.73
N GLY A 242 -7.49 1.14 7.59
CA GLY A 242 -6.64 0.38 6.67
C GLY A 242 -7.27 -0.96 6.25
N TYR A 243 -8.57 -0.92 5.96
CA TYR A 243 -9.38 -2.10 5.68
C TYR A 243 -9.05 -2.73 4.33
N THR A 244 -8.91 -4.05 4.31
CA THR A 244 -8.93 -4.89 3.12
C THR A 244 -9.36 -6.32 3.50
N SER A 245 -9.42 -7.25 2.56
CA SER A 245 -9.56 -8.68 2.85
C SER A 245 -8.25 -9.41 2.59
N LYS A 246 -7.88 -10.34 3.49
CA LYS A 246 -6.87 -11.36 3.20
C LYS A 246 -7.47 -12.36 2.24
N MET A 247 -6.79 -12.67 1.15
CA MET A 247 -7.31 -13.57 0.14
C MET A 247 -7.02 -15.03 0.49
N ALA A 248 -7.96 -15.93 0.18
CA ALA A 248 -7.75 -17.37 0.34
C ALA A 248 -6.48 -17.82 -0.39
N GLY A 249 -5.65 -18.63 0.28
CA GLY A 249 -4.37 -19.10 -0.27
C GLY A 249 -3.32 -18.02 -0.47
N THR A 250 -3.29 -16.98 0.37
CA THR A 250 -2.17 -16.03 0.46
C THR A 250 -1.42 -16.09 1.79
N GLU A 251 -2.01 -16.73 2.81
CA GLU A 251 -1.44 -17.01 4.12
C GLU A 251 -1.80 -18.44 4.55
N GLN A 252 -0.92 -19.08 5.33
CA GLN A 252 -1.12 -20.44 5.81
C GLN A 252 -2.37 -20.50 6.72
N GLY A 253 -3.38 -21.25 6.28
CA GLY A 253 -4.63 -21.46 7.03
C GLY A 253 -5.83 -20.63 6.58
N VAL A 254 -5.65 -19.66 5.67
CA VAL A 254 -6.77 -18.85 5.13
C VAL A 254 -7.42 -19.58 3.95
N THR A 255 -8.58 -20.18 4.18
CA THR A 255 -9.35 -20.93 3.17
C THR A 255 -10.45 -20.11 2.51
N GLU A 256 -10.92 -19.05 3.17
CA GLU A 256 -11.90 -18.09 2.67
C GLU A 256 -11.39 -16.67 2.91
N PRO A 257 -11.78 -15.67 2.10
CA PRO A 257 -11.34 -14.31 2.35
C PRO A 257 -11.84 -13.76 3.69
N GLU A 258 -10.91 -13.22 4.48
CA GLU A 258 -11.21 -12.68 5.81
C GLU A 258 -10.96 -11.17 5.87
N PRO A 259 -11.88 -10.38 6.46
CA PRO A 259 -11.64 -8.98 6.77
C PRO A 259 -10.34 -8.77 7.56
N THR A 260 -9.54 -7.80 7.16
CA THR A 260 -8.33 -7.40 7.90
C THR A 260 -8.21 -5.89 7.94
N PHE A 261 -7.70 -5.39 9.05
CA PHE A 261 -7.48 -3.98 9.31
C PHE A 261 -6.02 -3.80 9.63
N SER A 262 -5.36 -2.89 8.93
CA SER A 262 -3.95 -2.58 9.15
C SER A 262 -3.78 -1.08 9.10
N SER A 263 -3.72 -0.44 10.26
CA SER A 263 -3.67 1.02 10.35
C SER A 263 -2.63 1.66 9.46
N CYS A 264 -3.03 2.78 8.84
CA CYS A 264 -2.25 3.53 7.87
C CYS A 264 -1.79 2.67 6.67
N PHE A 265 -2.47 1.55 6.42
CA PHE A 265 -2.07 0.49 5.50
C PHE A 265 -0.65 -0.05 5.75
N GLY A 266 -0.11 0.10 6.97
CA GLY A 266 1.29 -0.18 7.29
C GLY A 266 1.54 -0.46 8.78
N GLN A 267 0.54 -0.97 9.49
CA GLN A 267 0.55 -1.13 10.96
C GLN A 267 1.84 -1.74 11.54
N PRO A 268 2.44 -2.81 10.95
CA PRO A 268 3.65 -3.41 11.50
C PRO A 268 4.87 -2.48 11.53
N PHE A 269 4.86 -1.39 10.77
CA PHE A 269 6.00 -0.49 10.58
C PHE A 269 5.81 0.86 11.32
N LEU A 270 4.64 1.09 11.91
CA LEU A 270 4.34 2.35 12.57
C LEU A 270 5.11 2.46 13.88
N ALA A 271 5.93 3.50 14.00
CA ALA A 271 6.68 3.81 15.23
C ALA A 271 5.91 4.71 16.21
N LEU A 272 4.74 5.24 15.82
CA LEU A 272 3.95 6.22 16.55
C LEU A 272 2.47 5.85 16.46
N HIS A 273 1.63 6.49 17.27
CA HIS A 273 0.18 6.28 17.21
C HIS A 273 -0.39 6.63 15.82
N PRO A 274 -1.26 5.79 15.21
CA PRO A 274 -1.80 6.00 13.86
C PRO A 274 -2.41 7.38 13.59
N ILE A 275 -3.12 7.93 14.58
CA ILE A 275 -3.72 9.28 14.50
C ILE A 275 -2.71 10.36 14.13
N ARG A 276 -1.44 10.24 14.55
CA ARG A 276 -0.42 11.23 14.20
C ARG A 276 -0.18 11.30 12.70
N TYR A 277 -0.05 10.16 12.04
CA TYR A 277 0.13 10.10 10.59
C TYR A 277 -1.13 10.54 9.84
N ALA A 278 -2.31 10.13 10.31
CA ALA A 278 -3.58 10.52 9.71
C ALA A 278 -3.81 12.04 9.78
N THR A 279 -3.45 12.67 10.91
CA THR A 279 -3.57 14.13 11.08
C THR A 279 -2.63 14.86 10.11
N MET A 280 -1.37 14.43 10.03
CA MET A 280 -0.40 14.99 9.08
C MET A 280 -0.85 14.82 7.62
N LEU A 281 -1.46 13.68 7.29
CA LEU A 281 -2.02 13.42 5.95
C LEU A 281 -3.16 14.41 5.64
N ALA A 282 -4.12 14.55 6.54
CA ALA A 282 -5.25 15.48 6.36
C ALA A 282 -4.79 16.94 6.25
N GLU A 283 -3.82 17.37 7.06
CA GLU A 283 -3.22 18.71 6.98
C GLU A 283 -2.55 18.96 5.62
N LYS A 284 -1.73 18.01 5.15
CA LYS A 284 -1.08 18.09 3.83
C LYS A 284 -2.11 18.12 2.70
N MET A 285 -3.13 17.26 2.77
CA MET A 285 -4.22 17.24 1.80
C MET A 285 -4.93 18.58 1.69
N SER A 286 -5.35 19.14 2.84
CA SER A 286 -6.05 20.42 2.91
C SER A 286 -5.17 21.56 2.39
N LYS A 287 -3.89 21.62 2.81
CA LYS A 287 -2.92 22.61 2.36
C LYS A 287 -2.72 22.62 0.84
N HIS A 288 -2.79 21.45 0.22
CA HIS A 288 -2.48 21.28 -1.20
C HIS A 288 -3.72 21.02 -2.08
N ASN A 289 -4.93 21.08 -1.51
CA ASN A 289 -6.20 20.79 -2.19
C ASN A 289 -6.20 19.42 -2.93
N ALA A 290 -5.61 18.41 -2.30
CA ALA A 290 -5.56 17.06 -2.85
C ALA A 290 -6.93 16.39 -2.76
N ASN A 291 -7.35 15.70 -3.82
CA ASN A 291 -8.52 14.82 -3.79
C ASN A 291 -8.14 13.46 -3.21
N ALA A 292 -9.06 12.83 -2.48
CA ALA A 292 -8.88 11.47 -2.02
C ALA A 292 -10.00 10.54 -2.43
N TRP A 293 -9.61 9.28 -2.67
CA TRP A 293 -10.40 8.28 -3.34
C TRP A 293 -10.30 6.96 -2.58
N LEU A 294 -11.41 6.28 -2.38
CA LEU A 294 -11.43 4.87 -1.95
C LEU A 294 -11.75 4.01 -3.16
N ILE A 295 -10.81 3.18 -3.60
CA ILE A 295 -11.01 2.26 -4.72
C ILE A 295 -11.12 0.84 -4.20
N ASN A 296 -12.24 0.20 -4.50
CA ASN A 296 -12.43 -1.22 -4.24
C ASN A 296 -11.95 -2.05 -5.44
N THR A 297 -10.82 -2.73 -5.25
CA THR A 297 -10.23 -3.69 -6.18
C THR A 297 -10.70 -5.13 -5.94
N GLY A 298 -11.58 -5.34 -4.96
CA GLY A 298 -12.19 -6.60 -4.59
C GLY A 298 -13.47 -6.88 -5.36
N TRP A 299 -14.52 -7.30 -4.66
CA TRP A 299 -15.82 -7.67 -5.22
C TRP A 299 -16.79 -6.49 -5.14
N THR A 300 -17.78 -6.47 -6.04
CA THR A 300 -18.90 -5.51 -5.96
C THR A 300 -20.21 -6.21 -6.36
N GLY A 301 -21.32 -5.83 -5.73
CA GLY A 301 -22.68 -6.33 -6.04
C GLY A 301 -22.98 -7.76 -5.56
N ALA A 302 -21.98 -8.51 -5.12
CA ALA A 302 -22.12 -9.82 -4.47
C ALA A 302 -20.82 -10.17 -3.75
N SER A 303 -20.90 -10.84 -2.60
CA SER A 303 -19.71 -11.30 -1.86
C SER A 303 -19.01 -12.43 -2.60
N TYR A 304 -17.71 -12.62 -2.33
CA TYR A 304 -16.94 -13.76 -2.81
C TYR A 304 -17.65 -15.10 -2.48
N VAL A 305 -18.07 -15.25 -1.23
CA VAL A 305 -18.74 -16.47 -0.73
C VAL A 305 -20.06 -16.75 -1.47
N SER A 306 -20.74 -15.71 -1.93
CA SER A 306 -21.98 -15.85 -2.72
C SER A 306 -21.75 -16.10 -4.21
N GLY A 307 -20.49 -16.28 -4.65
CA GLY A 307 -20.13 -16.46 -6.05
C GLY A 307 -19.99 -15.14 -6.83
N GLY A 308 -19.76 -14.04 -6.12
CA GLY A 308 -19.53 -12.73 -6.72
C GLY A 308 -18.28 -12.70 -7.60
N LYS A 309 -18.22 -11.71 -8.50
CA LYS A 309 -17.06 -11.48 -9.36
C LYS A 309 -16.24 -10.30 -8.85
N ARG A 310 -14.91 -10.47 -8.88
CA ARG A 310 -13.97 -9.39 -8.62
C ARG A 310 -14.16 -8.28 -9.67
N CYS A 311 -14.02 -7.03 -9.26
CA CYS A 311 -14.05 -5.86 -10.12
C CYS A 311 -13.00 -6.02 -11.23
N PRO A 312 -13.40 -6.05 -12.52
CA PRO A 312 -12.46 -6.19 -13.61
C PRO A 312 -11.41 -5.07 -13.63
N LEU A 313 -10.14 -5.43 -13.77
CA LEU A 313 -9.01 -4.48 -13.78
C LEU A 313 -9.19 -3.35 -14.81
N LYS A 314 -9.80 -3.64 -15.97
CA LYS A 314 -10.11 -2.63 -17.00
C LYS A 314 -10.96 -1.48 -16.47
N TYR A 315 -11.92 -1.75 -15.57
CA TYR A 315 -12.77 -0.71 -14.98
C TYR A 315 -12.03 0.05 -13.89
N THR A 316 -11.18 -0.62 -13.10
CA THR A 316 -10.30 0.06 -12.15
C THR A 316 -9.33 1.01 -12.86
N ARG A 317 -8.79 0.63 -14.02
CA ARG A 317 -7.95 1.52 -14.85
C ARG A 317 -8.76 2.70 -15.39
N ALA A 318 -9.95 2.48 -15.96
CA ALA A 318 -10.81 3.57 -16.42
C ALA A 318 -11.18 4.58 -15.30
N ILE A 319 -11.42 4.08 -14.08
CA ILE A 319 -11.62 4.93 -12.88
C ILE A 319 -10.37 5.78 -12.60
N LEU A 320 -9.18 5.18 -12.64
CA LEU A 320 -7.92 5.91 -12.42
C LEU A 320 -7.65 6.93 -13.52
N ASP A 321 -7.93 6.59 -14.78
CA ASP A 321 -7.80 7.51 -15.91
C ASP A 321 -8.70 8.75 -15.68
N SER A 322 -9.95 8.53 -15.22
CA SER A 322 -10.88 9.60 -14.86
C SER A 322 -10.45 10.42 -13.62
N ILE A 323 -9.67 9.83 -12.71
CA ILE A 323 -9.04 10.54 -11.58
C ILE A 323 -7.91 11.44 -12.08
N HIS A 324 -7.07 10.92 -12.98
CA HIS A 324 -5.89 11.63 -13.49
C HIS A 324 -6.27 12.76 -14.46
N ASP A 325 -7.24 12.54 -15.34
CA ASP A 325 -7.74 13.58 -16.25
C ASP A 325 -8.59 14.65 -15.53
N GLY A 326 -9.00 14.38 -14.29
CA GLY A 326 -9.74 15.29 -13.42
C GLY A 326 -11.24 15.35 -13.67
N THR A 327 -11.77 14.59 -14.63
CA THR A 327 -13.21 14.51 -14.92
C THR A 327 -13.97 14.00 -13.70
N LEU A 328 -13.43 12.98 -13.01
CA LEU A 328 -14.08 12.40 -11.84
C LEU A 328 -14.26 13.43 -10.72
N ALA A 329 -13.29 14.34 -10.52
CA ALA A 329 -13.38 15.35 -9.48
C ALA A 329 -14.57 16.33 -9.65
N GLN A 330 -15.08 16.47 -10.87
CA GLN A 330 -16.19 17.35 -11.26
C GLN A 330 -17.53 16.60 -11.45
N GLU A 331 -17.55 15.29 -11.23
CA GLU A 331 -18.72 14.45 -11.46
C GLU A 331 -19.83 14.70 -10.42
N GLN A 332 -21.06 14.30 -10.75
CA GLN A 332 -22.15 14.26 -9.77
C GLN A 332 -22.05 13.00 -8.90
N TYR A 333 -22.28 13.17 -7.60
CA TYR A 333 -22.17 12.11 -6.62
C TYR A 333 -23.51 11.84 -5.93
N GLU A 334 -23.77 10.57 -5.63
CA GLU A 334 -24.79 10.13 -4.70
C GLU A 334 -24.14 9.56 -3.43
N THR A 335 -24.77 9.78 -2.28
CA THR A 335 -24.27 9.26 -1.01
C THR A 335 -24.86 7.88 -0.73
N LEU A 336 -23.98 6.88 -0.57
CA LEU A 336 -24.40 5.59 -0.03
C LEU A 336 -24.54 5.67 1.50
N PRO A 337 -25.67 5.21 2.05
CA PRO A 337 -25.92 5.27 3.50
C PRO A 337 -24.96 4.35 4.28
N VAL A 338 -25.03 4.47 5.60
CA VAL A 338 -24.16 3.80 6.58
C VAL A 338 -22.72 4.32 6.56
N PHE A 339 -21.97 4.08 5.49
CA PHE A 339 -20.60 4.61 5.38
C PHE A 339 -20.54 6.08 4.92
N ASN A 340 -21.67 6.64 4.48
CA ASN A 340 -21.79 8.00 3.95
C ASN A 340 -20.79 8.29 2.81
N LEU A 341 -20.49 7.27 1.99
CA LEU A 341 -19.52 7.36 0.90
C LEU A 341 -20.15 8.04 -0.32
N GLN A 342 -19.42 8.98 -0.92
CA GLN A 342 -19.84 9.65 -2.15
C GLN A 342 -19.43 8.81 -3.36
N VAL A 343 -20.41 8.28 -4.09
CA VAL A 343 -20.22 7.45 -5.28
C VAL A 343 -20.59 8.24 -6.54
N PRO A 344 -19.74 8.25 -7.59
CA PRO A 344 -20.05 8.98 -8.81
C PRO A 344 -21.24 8.35 -9.53
N THR A 345 -22.06 9.17 -10.16
CA THR A 345 -23.22 8.71 -10.95
C THR A 345 -22.83 8.19 -12.33
N HIS A 346 -21.66 8.60 -12.83
CA HIS A 346 -21.10 8.16 -14.10
C HIS A 346 -19.58 8.11 -14.03
N VAL A 347 -18.97 7.16 -14.73
CA VAL A 347 -17.52 7.11 -15.01
C VAL A 347 -17.37 6.59 -16.43
N CYS A 348 -16.51 7.23 -17.23
CA CYS A 348 -16.29 6.83 -18.61
C CYS A 348 -15.81 5.37 -18.66
N ASP A 349 -16.29 4.59 -19.64
CA ASP A 349 -15.96 3.18 -19.84
C ASP A 349 -16.26 2.22 -18.67
N VAL A 350 -16.99 2.69 -17.64
CA VAL A 350 -17.48 1.86 -16.53
C VAL A 350 -19.01 1.76 -16.59
N PRO A 351 -19.57 0.54 -16.60
CA PRO A 351 -21.01 0.35 -16.56
C PRO A 351 -21.64 0.99 -15.30
N PRO A 352 -22.67 1.85 -15.43
CA PRO A 352 -23.29 2.52 -14.29
C PRO A 352 -23.81 1.56 -13.21
N GLU A 353 -24.21 0.36 -13.60
CA GLU A 353 -24.65 -0.70 -12.69
C GLU A 353 -23.54 -1.21 -11.75
N LEU A 354 -22.26 -0.97 -12.04
CA LEU A 354 -21.19 -1.36 -11.13
C LEU A 354 -20.91 -0.33 -10.05
N LEU A 355 -21.23 0.94 -10.30
CA LEU A 355 -20.85 2.06 -9.42
C LEU A 355 -21.59 1.99 -8.08
N ASN A 356 -22.90 1.70 -8.13
CA ASN A 356 -23.73 1.60 -6.93
C ASN A 356 -24.05 0.12 -6.59
N PRO A 357 -23.37 -0.49 -5.60
CA PRO A 357 -23.60 -1.88 -5.20
C PRO A 357 -24.99 -2.11 -4.58
N MET A 358 -25.61 -1.09 -3.97
CA MET A 358 -26.95 -1.19 -3.40
C MET A 358 -28.01 -1.49 -4.47
N LYS A 359 -27.92 -0.80 -5.61
CA LYS A 359 -28.88 -0.93 -6.72
C LYS A 359 -28.71 -2.23 -7.51
N ASN A 360 -27.53 -2.83 -7.47
CA ASN A 360 -27.16 -3.97 -8.32
C ASN A 360 -26.75 -5.21 -7.51
N TRP A 361 -27.15 -5.26 -6.24
CA TRP A 361 -26.88 -6.41 -5.38
C TRP A 361 -27.63 -7.65 -5.88
N ALA A 362 -26.91 -8.73 -6.17
CA ALA A 362 -27.48 -9.94 -6.78
C ALA A 362 -28.60 -10.58 -5.93
N GLN A 363 -28.54 -10.40 -4.61
CA GLN A 363 -29.50 -10.95 -3.65
C GLN A 363 -30.56 -9.93 -3.19
N GLY A 364 -30.59 -8.75 -3.81
CA GLY A 364 -31.51 -7.66 -3.48
C GLY A 364 -31.07 -6.77 -2.30
N GLU A 365 -31.69 -5.61 -2.22
CA GLU A 365 -31.33 -4.50 -1.31
C GLU A 365 -31.35 -4.89 0.18
N ALA A 366 -32.31 -5.72 0.62
CA ALA A 366 -32.38 -6.16 2.02
C ALA A 366 -31.13 -6.97 2.45
N LYS A 367 -30.59 -7.78 1.53
CA LYS A 367 -29.36 -8.56 1.77
C LYS A 367 -28.11 -7.67 1.71
N TYR A 368 -28.10 -6.69 0.81
CA TYR A 368 -27.07 -5.65 0.81
C TYR A 368 -27.03 -4.90 2.14
N ASN A 369 -28.16 -4.39 2.62
CA ASN A 369 -28.21 -3.65 3.89
C ASN A 369 -27.71 -4.50 5.06
N THR A 370 -28.03 -5.80 5.10
CA THR A 370 -27.49 -6.72 6.10
C THR A 370 -25.96 -6.84 6.00
N ALA A 371 -25.42 -6.98 4.78
CA ALA A 371 -23.98 -7.07 4.56
C ALA A 371 -23.25 -5.77 4.93
N VAL A 372 -23.85 -4.62 4.60
CA VAL A 372 -23.36 -3.28 4.96
C VAL A 372 -23.29 -3.11 6.47
N THR A 373 -24.36 -3.44 7.20
CA THR A 373 -24.38 -3.38 8.67
C THR A 373 -23.31 -4.28 9.28
N ASN A 374 -23.13 -5.49 8.76
CA ASN A 374 -22.10 -6.41 9.26
C ASN A 374 -20.69 -5.84 9.07
N LEU A 375 -20.37 -5.32 7.87
CA LEU A 375 -19.07 -4.71 7.61
C LEU A 375 -18.87 -3.45 8.46
N ALA A 376 -19.91 -2.60 8.57
CA ALA A 376 -19.88 -1.39 9.39
C ALA A 376 -19.55 -1.69 10.86
N SER A 377 -20.15 -2.75 11.43
CA SER A 377 -19.84 -3.18 12.79
C SER A 377 -18.37 -3.58 12.97
N LEU A 378 -17.76 -4.24 11.97
CA LEU A 378 -16.34 -4.57 12.01
C LEU A 378 -15.44 -3.33 11.99
N PHE A 379 -15.82 -2.31 11.20
CA PHE A 379 -15.11 -1.04 11.17
C PHE A 379 -15.17 -0.32 12.52
N VAL A 380 -16.36 -0.26 13.14
CA VAL A 380 -16.55 0.38 14.45
C VAL A 380 -15.76 -0.35 15.53
N GLU A 381 -15.86 -1.69 15.57
CA GLU A 381 -15.13 -2.52 16.52
C GLU A 381 -13.61 -2.33 16.41
N ASN A 382 -13.08 -2.32 15.19
CA ASN A 382 -11.67 -2.08 14.95
C ASN A 382 -11.24 -0.68 15.44
N PHE A 383 -12.09 0.34 15.22
CA PHE A 383 -11.74 1.73 15.50
C PHE A 383 -11.66 2.05 17.00
N HIS A 384 -12.31 1.26 17.87
CA HIS A 384 -12.19 1.41 19.34
C HIS A 384 -10.73 1.41 19.82
N THR A 385 -9.82 0.73 19.11
CA THR A 385 -8.38 0.70 19.44
C THR A 385 -7.71 2.08 19.36
N TYR A 386 -8.26 3.02 18.59
CA TYR A 386 -7.64 4.32 18.28
C TYR A 386 -8.44 5.52 18.77
N GLU A 387 -9.60 5.29 19.40
CA GLU A 387 -10.55 6.34 19.76
C GLU A 387 -10.00 7.31 20.83
N ASP A 388 -9.05 6.86 21.65
CA ASP A 388 -8.46 7.65 22.74
C ASP A 388 -7.69 8.89 22.24
N LYS A 389 -7.28 8.89 20.97
CA LYS A 389 -6.63 10.03 20.29
C LYS A 389 -7.45 10.59 19.13
N ALA A 390 -8.59 10.01 18.78
CA ALA A 390 -9.40 10.47 17.67
C ALA A 390 -10.19 11.74 18.00
N THR A 391 -10.32 12.64 17.02
CA THR A 391 -11.19 13.81 17.17
C THR A 391 -12.66 13.43 16.94
N PRO A 392 -13.62 14.21 17.48
CA PRO A 392 -15.05 13.95 17.25
C PRO A 392 -15.43 13.85 15.77
N ASP A 393 -14.84 14.69 14.92
CA ASP A 393 -15.12 14.70 13.48
C ASP A 393 -14.65 13.41 12.78
N VAL A 394 -13.53 12.84 13.23
CA VAL A 394 -13.03 11.55 12.70
C VAL A 394 -13.93 10.40 13.15
N LEU A 395 -14.39 10.40 14.39
CA LEU A 395 -15.35 9.40 14.89
C LEU A 395 -16.69 9.51 14.14
N ALA A 396 -17.15 10.72 13.85
CA ALA A 396 -18.38 10.97 13.10
C ALA A 396 -18.28 10.55 11.62
N ALA A 397 -17.06 10.53 11.05
CA ALA A 397 -16.81 10.07 9.70
C ALA A 397 -16.85 8.54 9.52
N GLY A 398 -16.92 7.78 10.62
CA GLY A 398 -17.15 6.35 10.59
C GLY A 398 -18.60 5.96 10.21
N PRO A 399 -18.87 4.65 10.11
CA PRO A 399 -20.21 4.15 9.80
C PRO A 399 -21.27 4.60 10.80
N GLN A 400 -22.45 4.98 10.31
CA GLN A 400 -23.61 5.42 11.09
C GLN A 400 -24.81 4.51 10.81
N PHE A 401 -25.38 3.89 11.85
CA PHE A 401 -26.46 2.90 11.72
C PHE A 401 -27.85 3.50 11.61
#